data_AF-A8RFK5-F1
#
_entry.id   AF-A8RFK5-F1
#
_cell.length_a   1.000
_cell.length_b   1.000
_cell.length_c   1.000
_cell.angle_alpha   90.00
_cell.angle_beta   90.00
_cell.angle_gamma   90.00
#
_symmetry.space_group_name_H-M   'P 1'
#
loop_
_entity.id
_entity.type
_entity.pdbx_description
1 polymer ?
#
loop_
_entity_poly.entity_id
_entity_poly.type
_entity_poly.pdbx_seq_one_letter_code
_entity_poly.pdbx_strand_id
1 'polypeptide(L)'
;MIKLLWLFVLFSFQHGISYDVHYVHCDIDEIAVRYEEEVVDVELFNIEIKEKAGWKKTCHRLQEAKKLRIEVDPSSKLDDPLPVYLFYDDELLQESLLREDLAYIKIKNPEYTYAKQMEKAAQKHTSVMAQEKKKENEETAIVAPLYLLAAFGLWCLLLLYVLRCKYKQKSIGKS
;
A
#
# COMPACT_ATOMS: atom_id res chain seq x y z
N MET A 1 25.03 22.57 -16.00
CA MET A 1 23.56 22.42 -16.04
C MET A 1 23.08 21.42 -17.08
N ILE A 2 23.55 21.43 -18.35
CA ILE A 2 23.06 20.47 -19.38
C ILE A 2 23.84 19.13 -19.42
N LYS A 3 25.06 19.05 -18.89
CA LYS A 3 25.93 17.86 -19.07
C LYS A 3 25.41 16.59 -18.39
N LEU A 4 24.83 16.69 -17.19
CA LEU A 4 24.33 15.52 -16.46
C LEU A 4 23.08 14.92 -17.12
N LEU A 5 22.16 15.76 -17.58
CA LEU A 5 20.91 15.36 -18.24
C LEU A 5 21.13 14.58 -19.55
N TRP A 6 22.23 14.85 -20.27
CA TRP A 6 22.56 14.14 -21.52
C TRP A 6 23.19 12.75 -21.30
N LEU A 7 23.85 12.52 -20.15
CA LEU A 7 24.42 11.21 -19.84
C LEU A 7 23.33 10.15 -19.59
N PHE A 8 22.17 10.56 -19.06
CA PHE A 8 21.03 9.67 -18.83
C PHE A 8 20.30 9.24 -20.11
N VAL A 9 20.35 10.04 -21.19
CA VAL A 9 19.61 9.77 -22.43
C VAL A 9 20.25 8.66 -23.28
N LEU A 10 21.57 8.45 -23.18
CA LEU A 10 22.32 7.52 -24.03
C LEU A 10 22.30 6.06 -23.55
N PHE A 11 21.71 5.76 -22.39
CA PHE A 11 21.70 4.42 -21.78
C PHE A 11 20.27 3.90 -21.59
N SER A 12 19.49 3.83 -22.67
CA SER A 12 18.05 3.55 -22.65
C SER A 12 17.61 2.16 -22.15
N PHE A 13 18.47 1.33 -21.53
CA PHE A 13 18.13 -0.04 -21.13
C PHE A 13 18.87 -0.59 -19.89
N GLN A 14 19.14 0.22 -18.87
CA GLN A 14 19.66 -0.34 -17.61
C GLN A 14 18.74 0.04 -16.45
N HIS A 15 17.77 -0.82 -16.17
CA HIS A 15 17.14 -0.85 -14.84
C HIS A 15 18.24 -1.03 -13.79
N GLY A 16 18.23 -0.19 -12.74
CA GLY A 16 19.15 -0.32 -11.63
C GLY A 16 20.52 0.35 -11.80
N ILE A 17 20.65 1.44 -12.57
CA ILE A 17 21.83 2.30 -12.42
C ILE A 17 21.69 3.05 -11.10
N SER A 18 22.58 2.70 -10.18
CA SER A 18 22.70 3.33 -8.88
C SER A 18 23.94 4.20 -8.85
N TYR A 19 23.77 5.41 -8.32
CA TYR A 19 24.84 6.39 -8.20
C TYR A 19 25.17 6.57 -6.73
N ASP A 20 26.42 6.31 -6.35
CA ASP A 20 26.93 6.68 -5.03
C ASP A 20 27.02 8.20 -4.94
N VAL A 21 26.45 8.77 -3.88
CA VAL A 21 26.41 10.23 -3.65
C VAL A 21 26.84 10.56 -2.24
N HIS A 22 27.18 11.83 -2.03
CA HIS A 22 27.52 12.36 -0.70
C HIS A 22 26.45 13.32 -0.20
N TYR A 23 26.20 13.27 1.10
CA TYR A 23 25.32 14.22 1.77
C TYR A 23 25.85 15.65 1.62
N VAL A 24 24.97 16.60 1.29
CA VAL A 24 25.29 18.03 1.31
C VAL A 24 24.37 18.74 2.31
N HIS A 25 23.05 18.66 2.09
CA HIS A 25 22.08 19.35 2.92
C HIS A 25 20.70 18.66 2.87
N CYS A 26 19.92 18.83 3.93
CA CYS A 26 18.52 18.44 4.01
C CYS A 26 17.78 19.43 4.92
N ASP A 27 16.67 19.97 4.44
CA ASP A 27 15.69 20.76 5.19
C ASP A 27 14.27 20.31 4.81
N ILE A 28 13.25 21.03 5.25
CA ILE A 28 11.85 20.81 4.87
C ILE A 28 11.70 21.02 3.37
N ASP A 29 11.25 19.98 2.68
CA ASP A 29 10.98 19.97 1.23
C ASP A 29 12.23 20.13 0.34
N GLU A 30 13.43 20.06 0.92
CA GLU A 30 14.69 20.25 0.19
C GLU A 30 15.73 19.20 0.60
N ILE A 31 16.28 18.48 -0.39
CA ILE A 31 17.39 17.54 -0.20
C ILE A 31 18.42 17.80 -1.30
N ALA A 32 19.65 18.06 -0.90
CA ALA A 32 20.78 18.24 -1.82
C ALA A 32 21.83 17.16 -1.57
N VAL A 33 22.26 16.52 -2.65
CA VAL A 33 23.34 15.53 -2.64
C VAL A 33 24.43 15.93 -3.62
N ARG A 34 25.64 15.42 -3.42
CA ARG A 34 26.76 15.62 -4.32
C ARG A 34 27.05 14.33 -5.08
N TYR A 35 26.99 14.40 -6.40
CA TYR A 35 27.48 13.36 -7.29
C TYR A 35 28.75 13.87 -7.97
N GLU A 36 29.87 13.17 -7.78
CA GLU A 36 31.19 13.63 -8.23
C GLU A 36 31.49 15.08 -7.75
N GLU A 37 31.57 16.05 -8.67
CA GLU A 37 31.82 17.46 -8.36
C GLU A 37 30.55 18.33 -8.37
N GLU A 38 29.41 17.77 -8.79
CA GLU A 38 28.15 18.51 -8.94
C GLU A 38 27.24 18.33 -7.72
N VAL A 39 26.64 19.43 -7.25
CA VAL A 39 25.54 19.40 -6.27
C VAL A 39 24.23 19.34 -7.04
N VAL A 40 23.38 18.39 -6.65
CA VAL A 40 22.11 18.09 -7.31
C VAL A 40 21.01 18.10 -6.26
N ASP A 41 19.97 18.88 -6.52
CA ASP A 41 18.75 18.87 -5.72
C ASP A 41 17.91 17.67 -6.14
N VAL A 42 17.44 16.91 -5.14
CA VAL A 42 16.71 15.67 -5.34
C VAL A 42 15.40 15.68 -4.57
N GLU A 43 14.38 15.05 -5.14
CA GLU A 43 13.13 14.78 -4.46
C GLU A 43 12.85 13.27 -4.39
N LEU A 44 12.14 12.83 -3.35
CA LEU A 44 11.80 11.42 -3.19
C LEU A 44 10.68 11.05 -4.18
N PHE A 45 11.02 10.20 -5.15
CA PHE A 45 10.08 9.81 -6.19
C PHE A 45 8.85 9.12 -5.62
N ASN A 46 7.68 9.55 -6.10
CA ASN A 46 6.36 8.95 -5.85
C ASN A 46 5.93 8.85 -4.37
N ILE A 47 6.56 9.60 -3.46
CA ILE A 47 6.08 9.73 -2.09
C ILE A 47 6.00 11.20 -1.66
N GLU A 48 5.26 11.45 -0.60
CA GLU A 48 5.22 12.72 0.10
C GLU A 48 5.46 12.49 1.59
N ILE A 49 6.41 13.23 2.17
CA ILE A 49 6.73 13.17 3.59
C ILE A 49 5.65 13.93 4.35
N LYS A 50 5.10 13.30 5.39
CA LYS A 50 4.12 13.90 6.29
C LYS A 50 4.81 14.69 7.37
N GLU A 51 4.26 15.88 7.64
CA GLU A 51 4.58 16.72 8.79
C GLU A 51 6.08 17.08 8.92
N LYS A 52 6.40 17.95 9.87
CA LYS A 52 7.80 18.31 10.15
C LYS A 52 8.57 17.16 10.81
N ALA A 53 7.86 16.25 11.48
CA ALA A 53 8.47 15.09 12.14
C ALA A 53 9.09 14.11 11.13
N GLY A 54 8.41 13.87 10.00
CA GLY A 54 8.94 13.06 8.91
C GLY A 54 10.22 13.64 8.33
N TRP A 55 10.20 14.93 8.00
CA TRP A 55 11.37 15.67 7.49
C TRP A 55 12.56 15.64 8.45
N LYS A 56 12.33 15.91 9.74
CA LYS A 56 13.39 15.83 10.75
C LYS A 56 14.05 14.45 10.80
N LYS A 57 13.26 13.39 10.70
CA LYS A 57 13.78 12.02 10.73
C LYS A 57 14.51 11.65 9.45
N THR A 58 14.01 12.10 8.30
CA THR A 58 14.69 11.98 7.00
C THR A 58 16.07 12.62 7.08
N CYS A 59 16.15 13.91 7.42
CA CYS A 59 17.43 14.62 7.45
C CYS A 59 18.42 14.01 8.44
N HIS A 60 17.95 13.55 9.61
CA HIS A 60 18.79 12.85 10.58
C HIS A 60 19.38 11.55 10.00
N ARG A 61 18.58 10.73 9.32
CA ARG A 61 19.06 9.50 8.65
C ARG A 61 20.10 9.79 7.59
N LEU A 62 19.85 10.81 6.76
CA LEU A 62 20.77 11.19 5.68
C LEU A 62 22.10 11.72 6.21
N GLN A 63 22.06 12.47 7.31
CA GLN A 63 23.24 13.03 7.94
C GLN A 63 24.10 11.95 8.63
N GLU A 64 23.49 10.92 9.22
CA GLU A 64 24.19 9.85 9.93
C GLU A 64 24.62 8.68 9.04
N ALA A 65 24.07 8.60 7.82
CA ALA A 65 24.36 7.52 6.88
C ALA A 65 25.85 7.47 6.51
N LYS A 66 26.42 6.27 6.47
CA LYS A 66 27.79 6.06 6.00
C LYS A 66 27.86 6.04 4.49
N LYS A 67 26.78 5.59 3.85
CA LYS A 67 26.66 5.45 2.40
C LYS A 67 25.31 5.96 1.93
N LEU A 68 25.32 6.81 0.92
CA LEU A 68 24.12 7.25 0.23
C LEU A 68 24.18 6.82 -1.23
N ARG A 69 23.04 6.35 -1.74
CA ARG A 69 22.88 6.04 -3.17
C ARG A 69 21.56 6.58 -3.68
N ILE A 70 21.55 7.01 -4.93
CA ILE A 70 20.32 7.39 -5.64
C ILE A 70 20.10 6.50 -6.85
N GLU A 71 18.84 6.23 -7.16
CA GLU A 71 18.41 5.52 -8.37
C GLU A 71 17.24 6.29 -9.00
N VAL A 72 17.28 6.47 -10.32
CA VAL A 72 16.19 7.14 -11.05
C VAL A 72 15.28 6.07 -11.64
N ASP A 73 13.96 6.20 -11.42
CA ASP A 73 13.01 5.26 -12.02
C ASP A 73 12.98 5.44 -13.55
N PRO A 74 13.03 4.36 -14.35
CA PRO A 74 12.98 4.44 -15.81
C PRO A 74 11.73 5.13 -16.36
N SER A 75 10.64 5.13 -15.59
CA SER A 75 9.37 5.76 -15.96
C SER A 75 9.21 7.19 -15.44
N SER A 76 10.19 7.68 -14.65
CA SER A 76 10.17 9.04 -14.12
C SER A 76 10.55 10.07 -15.19
N LYS A 77 10.03 11.28 -15.04
CA LYS A 77 10.49 12.43 -15.82
C LYS A 77 11.75 12.99 -15.17
N LEU A 78 12.75 13.30 -15.98
CA LEU A 78 13.96 13.98 -15.52
C LEU A 78 13.66 15.47 -15.37
N ASP A 79 13.22 15.85 -14.17
CA ASP A 79 12.90 17.24 -13.79
C ASP A 79 13.89 17.75 -12.72
N ASP A 80 13.77 19.02 -12.35
CA ASP A 80 14.55 19.69 -11.29
C ASP A 80 13.58 20.22 -10.21
N PRO A 81 13.60 19.74 -8.95
CA PRO A 81 14.52 18.73 -8.39
C PRO A 81 14.41 17.34 -9.01
N LEU A 82 15.52 16.59 -9.03
CA LEU A 82 15.59 15.27 -9.66
C LEU A 82 14.81 14.21 -8.84
N PRO A 83 13.78 13.57 -9.41
CA PRO A 83 13.04 12.52 -8.69
C PRO A 83 13.85 11.22 -8.60
N VAL A 84 14.11 10.77 -7.37
CA VAL A 84 14.95 9.59 -7.10
C VAL A 84 14.37 8.65 -6.04
N TYR A 85 14.74 7.38 -6.14
CA TYR A 85 14.81 6.48 -4.99
C TYR A 85 16.11 6.73 -4.26
N LEU A 86 16.01 7.00 -2.97
CA LEU A 86 17.17 7.33 -2.15
C LEU A 86 17.41 6.22 -1.13
N PHE A 87 18.65 5.74 -1.12
CA PHE A 87 19.11 4.70 -0.24
C PHE A 87 20.11 5.25 0.76
N TYR A 88 19.97 4.85 2.02
CA TYR A 88 20.92 5.13 3.09
C TYR A 88 21.37 3.80 3.68
N ASP A 89 22.67 3.55 3.75
CA ASP A 89 23.25 2.29 4.26
C ASP A 89 22.61 1.03 3.64
N ASP A 90 22.35 1.10 2.32
CA ASP A 90 21.71 0.05 1.51
C ASP A 90 20.23 -0.24 1.85
N GLU A 91 19.58 0.60 2.67
CA GLU A 91 18.12 0.59 2.91
C GLU A 91 17.40 1.69 2.10
N LEU A 92 16.22 1.38 1.56
CA LEU A 92 15.39 2.34 0.84
C LEU A 92 14.71 3.31 1.82
N LEU A 93 15.05 4.61 1.74
CA LEU A 93 14.49 5.66 2.61
C LEU A 93 12.96 5.71 2.52
N GLN A 94 12.41 5.68 1.31
CA GLN A 94 10.97 5.70 1.11
C GLN A 94 10.26 4.55 1.82
N GLU A 95 10.82 3.34 1.79
CA GLU A 95 10.23 2.19 2.48
C GLU A 95 10.19 2.43 4.00
N SER A 96 11.29 2.90 4.58
CA SER A 96 11.38 3.17 6.01
C SER A 96 10.42 4.27 6.46
N LEU A 97 10.23 5.32 5.65
CA LEU A 97 9.26 6.39 5.95
C LEU A 97 7.82 5.89 5.87
N LEU A 98 7.47 5.11 4.84
CA LEU A 98 6.14 4.52 4.69
C LEU A 98 5.83 3.53 5.81
N ARG A 99 6.82 2.72 6.19
CA ARG A 99 6.71 1.76 7.29
C ARG A 99 6.49 2.46 8.63
N GLU A 100 6.91 3.71 8.80
CA GLU A 100 6.74 4.46 10.05
C GLU A 100 5.55 5.42 10.00
N ASP A 101 4.73 5.33 8.95
CA ASP A 101 3.61 6.22 8.68
C ASP A 101 3.98 7.71 8.56
N LEU A 102 5.26 7.99 8.26
CA LEU A 102 5.82 9.34 8.08
C LEU A 102 5.75 9.84 6.63
N ALA A 103 5.23 9.04 5.71
CA ALA A 103 5.04 9.39 4.32
C ALA A 103 3.81 8.69 3.74
N TYR A 104 3.36 9.12 2.56
CA TYR A 104 2.35 8.41 1.78
C TYR A 104 2.73 8.34 0.31
N ILE A 105 2.19 7.34 -0.40
CA ILE A 105 2.44 7.12 -1.83
C ILE A 105 1.54 8.06 -2.64
N LYS A 106 2.13 8.82 -3.58
CA LYS A 106 1.38 9.78 -4.43
C LYS A 106 0.56 9.08 -5.50
N ILE A 107 1.17 8.14 -6.24
CA ILE A 107 0.54 7.43 -7.37
C ILE A 107 0.77 5.92 -7.21
N LYS A 108 -0.31 5.14 -7.33
CA LYS A 108 -0.22 3.68 -7.38
C LYS A 108 -0.03 3.24 -8.83
N ASN A 109 1.21 2.91 -9.19
CA ASN A 109 1.55 2.36 -10.49
C ASN A 109 2.40 1.09 -10.31
N PRO A 110 1.91 -0.09 -10.73
CA PRO A 110 2.64 -1.35 -10.57
C PRO A 110 3.90 -1.45 -11.43
N GLU A 111 4.05 -0.59 -12.44
CA GLU A 111 5.21 -0.54 -13.34
C GLU A 111 6.43 0.15 -12.69
N TYR A 112 6.26 0.85 -11.56
CA TYR A 112 7.38 1.48 -10.85
C TYR A 112 8.27 0.43 -10.18
N THR A 113 9.58 0.66 -10.24
CA THR A 113 10.62 -0.28 -9.83
C THR A 113 10.38 -0.85 -8.42
N TYR A 114 10.07 0.03 -7.45
CA TYR A 114 9.87 -0.34 -6.05
C TYR A 114 8.40 -0.30 -5.59
N ALA A 115 7.44 -0.30 -6.52
CA ALA A 115 6.01 -0.18 -6.22
C ALA A 115 5.55 -1.18 -5.14
N LYS A 116 5.80 -2.48 -5.36
CA LYS A 116 5.36 -3.57 -4.47
C LYS A 116 5.97 -3.46 -3.07
N GLN A 117 7.23 -3.06 -2.98
CA GLN A 117 7.94 -2.89 -1.71
C GLN A 117 7.37 -1.72 -0.91
N MET A 118 7.18 -0.57 -1.56
CA MET A 118 6.58 0.62 -0.95
C MET A 118 5.12 0.39 -0.53
N GLU A 119 4.31 -0.26 -1.37
CA GLU A 119 2.91 -0.59 -1.03
C GLU A 119 2.83 -1.51 0.19
N LYS A 120 3.69 -2.54 0.26
CA LYS A 120 3.77 -3.45 1.40
C LYS A 120 4.17 -2.71 2.69
N ALA A 121 5.10 -1.76 2.59
CA ALA A 121 5.52 -0.95 3.73
C ALA A 121 4.39 -0.05 4.24
N ALA A 122 3.64 0.60 3.34
CA ALA A 122 2.51 1.45 3.68
C ALA A 122 1.32 0.67 4.30
N GLN A 123 1.09 -0.57 3.85
CA GLN A 123 -0.01 -1.41 4.36
C GLN A 123 0.18 -1.88 5.81
N LYS A 124 1.42 -1.89 6.32
CA LYS A 124 1.72 -2.42 7.67
C LYS A 124 1.04 -1.63 8.79
N HIS A 125 0.83 -0.33 8.60
CA HIS A 125 0.08 0.55 9.53
C HIS A 125 -1.36 0.83 9.07
N THR A 126 -1.65 0.65 7.78
CA THR A 126 -2.98 0.83 7.19
C THR A 126 -3.88 -0.42 7.35
N SER A 127 -3.58 -1.30 8.32
CA SER A 127 -4.39 -2.51 8.59
C SER A 127 -5.77 -2.22 9.23
N VAL A 128 -6.16 -0.95 9.35
CA VAL A 128 -7.51 -0.52 9.75
C VAL A 128 -8.40 -0.18 8.54
N MET A 129 -7.85 0.02 7.33
CA MET A 129 -8.68 0.26 6.14
C MET A 129 -8.86 -1.04 5.35
N ALA A 130 -9.97 -1.71 5.64
CA ALA A 130 -10.51 -2.89 4.98
C ALA A 130 -9.47 -3.96 4.62
N GLN A 131 -9.16 -4.83 5.59
CA GLN A 131 -8.66 -6.15 5.28
C GLN A 131 -9.60 -6.77 4.22
N GLU A 132 -9.08 -7.12 3.04
CA GLU A 132 -9.72 -8.16 2.25
C GLU A 132 -9.94 -9.32 3.21
N LYS A 133 -11.20 -9.65 3.48
CA LYS A 133 -11.57 -10.79 4.30
C LYS A 133 -10.78 -11.98 3.75
N LYS A 134 -9.72 -12.35 4.47
CA LYS A 134 -9.21 -13.71 4.46
C LYS A 134 -10.47 -14.55 4.65
N LYS A 135 -10.77 -15.40 3.66
CA LYS A 135 -11.81 -16.41 3.81
C LYS A 135 -11.31 -17.36 4.90
N GLU A 136 -11.52 -16.96 6.14
CA GLU A 136 -11.49 -17.83 7.29
C GLU A 136 -12.79 -18.64 7.19
N ASN A 137 -12.66 -19.82 6.59
CA ASN A 137 -13.58 -20.91 6.88
C ASN A 137 -13.48 -21.19 8.38
N GLU A 138 -14.62 -21.57 8.99
CA GLU A 138 -14.85 -21.81 10.44
C GLU A 138 -15.08 -20.49 11.21
N GLU A 139 -16.24 -20.15 11.76
CA GLU A 139 -17.25 -20.95 12.48
C GLU A 139 -18.68 -20.40 12.26
N THR A 140 -19.31 -20.63 11.12
CA THR A 140 -20.77 -20.40 10.94
C THR A 140 -21.51 -21.65 10.47
N ALA A 141 -20.95 -22.84 10.74
CA ALA A 141 -21.45 -24.09 10.19
C ALA A 141 -22.69 -24.67 10.91
N ILE A 142 -23.03 -24.20 12.12
CA ILE A 142 -24.09 -24.86 12.92
C ILE A 142 -25.41 -24.06 12.95
N VAL A 143 -25.39 -22.75 12.65
CA VAL A 143 -26.61 -21.93 12.76
C VAL A 143 -27.50 -22.05 11.51
N ALA A 144 -26.91 -22.18 10.33
CA ALA A 144 -27.64 -22.32 9.06
C ALA A 144 -28.57 -23.56 9.00
N PRO A 145 -28.16 -24.78 9.39
CA PRO A 145 -29.06 -25.93 9.39
C PRO A 145 -30.18 -25.81 10.44
N LEU A 146 -29.93 -25.11 11.56
CA LEU A 146 -30.94 -24.85 12.60
C LEU A 146 -32.08 -23.95 12.09
N TYR A 147 -31.76 -22.89 11.34
CA TYR A 147 -32.77 -22.03 10.73
C TYR A 147 -33.60 -22.75 9.66
N LEU A 148 -32.98 -23.62 8.86
CA LEU A 148 -33.69 -24.42 7.86
C LEU A 148 -34.65 -25.43 8.50
N LEU A 149 -34.22 -26.10 9.58
CA LEU A 149 -35.09 -27.02 10.33
C LEU A 149 -36.26 -26.28 11.00
N ALA A 150 -36.02 -25.10 11.57
CA ALA A 150 -37.07 -24.28 12.17
C ALA A 150 -38.11 -23.82 11.12
N ALA A 151 -37.65 -23.38 9.95
CA ALA A 151 -38.54 -23.01 8.85
C ALA A 151 -39.37 -24.21 8.37
N PHE A 152 -38.76 -25.39 8.21
CA PHE A 152 -39.46 -26.60 7.78
C PHE A 152 -40.50 -27.05 8.82
N GLY A 153 -40.17 -27.00 10.12
CA GLY A 153 -41.10 -27.31 11.20
C GLY A 153 -42.34 -26.39 11.20
N LEU A 154 -42.15 -25.11 10.92
CA LEU A 154 -43.25 -24.14 10.84
C LEU A 154 -44.19 -24.43 9.66
N TRP A 155 -43.64 -24.87 8.52
CA TRP A 155 -44.42 -25.32 7.37
C TRP A 155 -45.18 -26.62 7.63
N CYS A 156 -44.58 -27.59 8.33
CA CYS A 156 -45.26 -28.82 8.74
C CYS A 156 -46.44 -28.55 9.69
N LEU A 157 -46.28 -27.62 10.65
CA LEU A 157 -47.37 -27.23 11.54
C LEU A 157 -48.53 -26.57 10.81
N LEU A 158 -48.24 -25.69 9.84
CA LEU A 158 -49.27 -25.09 8.98
C LEU A 158 -50.01 -26.14 8.14
N LEU A 159 -49.29 -27.10 7.55
CA LEU A 159 -49.90 -28.20 6.80
C LEU A 159 -50.80 -29.08 7.67
N LEU A 160 -50.34 -29.44 8.87
CA LEU A 160 -51.15 -30.20 9.82
C LEU A 160 -52.39 -29.41 10.27
N TYR A 161 -52.27 -28.11 10.49
CA TYR A 161 -53.41 -27.25 10.83
C TYR A 161 -54.44 -27.21 9.70
N VAL A 162 -54.01 -27.00 8.46
CA VAL A 162 -54.91 -26.98 7.28
C VAL A 162 -55.58 -28.33 7.07
N LEU A 163 -54.84 -29.44 7.21
CA LEU A 163 -55.41 -30.78 7.10
C LEU A 163 -56.43 -31.05 8.22
N ARG A 164 -56.16 -30.61 9.45
CA ARG A 164 -57.08 -30.76 10.59
C ARG A 164 -58.33 -29.90 10.42
N CYS A 165 -58.22 -28.70 9.88
CA CYS A 165 -59.36 -27.85 9.51
C CYS A 165 -60.21 -28.49 8.41
N LYS A 166 -59.58 -29.04 7.37
CA LYS A 166 -60.29 -29.78 6.31
C LYS A 166 -60.95 -31.05 6.83
N TYR A 167 -60.32 -31.78 7.75
CA TYR A 167 -60.90 -32.98 8.37
C TYR A 167 -62.09 -32.64 9.28
N LYS A 168 -62.00 -31.56 10.08
CA LYS A 168 -63.13 -31.05 10.86
C LYS A 168 -64.31 -30.63 9.98
N GLN A 169 -64.07 -29.89 8.88
CA GLN A 169 -65.12 -29.54 7.91
C GLN A 169 -65.77 -30.79 7.28
N LYS A 170 -64.99 -31.81 6.95
CA LYS A 170 -65.50 -33.07 6.38
C LYS A 170 -66.31 -33.91 7.38
N SER A 171 -66.06 -33.76 8.69
CA SER A 171 -66.85 -34.40 9.75
C SER A 171 -68.15 -33.65 10.10
N ILE A 172 -68.19 -32.33 9.89
CA ILE A 172 -69.39 -31.50 10.15
C ILE A 172 -70.36 -31.54 8.95
N GLY A 173 -69.88 -31.82 7.73
CA GLY A 173 -70.72 -32.03 6.54
C GLY A 173 -71.27 -33.46 6.36
N LYS A 174 -71.13 -34.32 7.38
CA LYS A 174 -71.75 -35.65 7.47
C LYS A 174 -72.44 -35.77 8.83
N SER A 175 -73.51 -35.01 9.00
CA SER A 175 -74.58 -35.29 9.95
C SER A 175 -75.90 -34.83 9.35
#